data_AF-A0AAI9XBY8-F1
#
_entry.id   AF-A0AAI9XBY8-F1
#
_cell.length_a   1.000
_cell.length_b   1.000
_cell.length_c   1.000
_cell.angle_alpha   90.00
_cell.angle_beta   90.00
_cell.angle_gamma   90.00
#
_symmetry.space_group_name_H-M   'P 1'
#
loop_
_entity.id
_entity.type
_entity.pdbx_description
1 polymer ?
#
loop_
_entity_poly.entity_id
_entity_poly.type
_entity_poly.pdbx_seq_one_letter_code
_entity_poly.pdbx_strand_id
1 'polypeptide(L)'
;MEYQSAITEPKPPLLGYAIADEEMAAWLLDHGADPNRQCVIGLTPLSFAVERAPISVIQLMLSRGGDARKGQLLHHAIEGHSDNIATLWLLIGNGADINSTMYEDHYPSRALFCFMALGTALHKAAELGKVDVVRYLVNEGANLSIKDANGSVFKAHQKPISVHKYSLGTYKVAD
;
A
#
# COMPACT_ATOMS: atom_id res chain seq x y z
N MET A 1 35.37 -3.01 2.32
CA MET A 1 34.02 -2.45 2.07
C MET A 1 33.27 -3.47 1.24
N GLU A 2 32.57 -4.39 1.91
CA GLU A 2 31.78 -5.42 1.25
C GLU A 2 30.48 -4.79 0.74
N TYR A 3 30.39 -4.63 -0.59
CA TYR A 3 29.18 -4.14 -1.24
C TYR A 3 28.11 -5.23 -1.13
N GLN A 4 27.03 -4.87 -0.44
CA GLN A 4 25.83 -5.65 -0.17
C GLN A 4 25.39 -6.54 -1.34
N SER A 5 25.52 -7.86 -1.17
CA SER A 5 24.91 -8.89 -2.02
C SER A 5 23.40 -9.08 -1.77
N ALA A 6 22.73 -8.10 -1.18
CA ALA A 6 21.38 -8.30 -0.62
C ALA A 6 20.22 -7.94 -1.57
N ILE A 7 20.49 -7.39 -2.75
CA ILE A 7 19.45 -6.94 -3.69
C ILE A 7 19.67 -7.58 -5.07
N THR A 8 19.47 -8.90 -5.19
CA THR A 8 19.82 -9.63 -6.42
C THR A 8 18.66 -10.27 -7.16
N GLU A 9 17.42 -10.34 -6.63
CA GLU A 9 16.31 -10.91 -7.40
C GLU A 9 15.02 -10.08 -7.36
N PRO A 10 14.33 -9.90 -8.50
CA PRO A 10 12.99 -9.29 -8.56
C PRO A 10 11.91 -10.19 -7.93
N LYS A 11 12.28 -11.41 -7.52
CA LYS A 11 11.36 -12.38 -6.92
C LYS A 11 11.17 -12.05 -5.43
N PRO A 12 9.94 -12.13 -4.90
CA PRO A 12 9.73 -12.12 -3.46
C PRO A 12 10.55 -13.21 -2.76
N PRO A 13 11.02 -12.98 -1.53
CA PRO A 13 11.64 -14.04 -0.73
C PRO A 13 10.68 -15.23 -0.60
N LEU A 14 11.22 -16.45 -0.43
CA LEU A 14 10.45 -17.71 -0.39
C LEU A 14 9.20 -17.63 0.51
N LEU A 15 9.33 -16.96 1.66
CA LEU A 15 8.24 -16.73 2.60
C LEU A 15 7.03 -16.03 1.98
N GLY A 16 7.23 -15.11 1.03
CA GLY A 16 6.15 -14.41 0.33
C GLY A 16 5.27 -15.31 -0.55
N TYR A 17 5.76 -16.50 -0.94
CA TYR A 17 4.98 -17.49 -1.67
C TYR A 17 4.22 -18.45 -0.75
N ALA A 18 4.66 -18.58 0.51
CA ALA A 18 4.06 -19.47 1.50
C ALA A 18 2.88 -18.84 2.26
N ILE A 19 2.60 -17.55 2.07
CA ILE A 19 1.59 -16.79 2.84
C ILE A 19 0.14 -17.32 2.71
N ALA A 20 -0.13 -18.19 1.73
CA ALA A 20 -1.44 -18.82 1.57
C ALA A 20 -1.61 -20.07 2.47
N ASP A 21 -0.51 -20.61 2.98
CA ASP A 21 -0.45 -21.77 3.87
C ASP A 21 0.15 -21.32 5.21
N GLU A 22 -0.71 -21.15 6.21
CA GLU A 22 -0.33 -20.64 7.53
C GLU A 22 0.70 -21.55 8.22
N GLU A 23 0.61 -22.88 8.03
CA GLU A 23 1.55 -23.83 8.63
C GLU A 23 2.93 -23.75 7.97
N MET A 24 2.97 -23.67 6.64
CA MET A 24 4.22 -23.47 5.90
C MET A 24 4.86 -22.12 6.23
N ALA A 25 4.07 -21.05 6.33
CA ALA A 25 4.54 -19.74 6.73
C ALA A 25 5.13 -19.76 8.15
N ALA A 26 4.44 -20.40 9.11
CA ALA A 26 4.93 -20.57 10.47
C ALA A 26 6.26 -21.35 10.50
N TRP A 27 6.33 -22.47 9.77
CA TRP A 27 7.54 -23.29 9.70
C TRP A 27 8.72 -22.50 9.15
N LEU A 28 8.55 -21.75 8.05
CA LEU A 28 9.61 -20.93 7.47
C LEU A 28 10.09 -19.84 8.44
N LEU A 29 9.17 -19.16 9.12
CA LEU A 29 9.50 -18.15 10.13
C LEU A 29 10.29 -18.76 11.31
N ASP A 30 9.87 -19.93 11.80
CA ASP A 30 10.55 -20.66 12.87
C ASP A 30 11.96 -21.13 12.46
N HIS A 31 12.22 -21.25 11.15
CA HIS A 31 13.53 -21.59 10.58
C HIS A 31 14.30 -20.38 10.03
N GLY A 32 13.96 -19.17 10.49
CA GLY A 32 14.76 -17.96 10.25
C GLY A 32 14.44 -17.22 8.95
N ALA A 33 13.33 -17.53 8.28
CA ALA A 33 12.87 -16.68 7.19
C ALA A 33 12.51 -15.28 7.71
N ASP A 34 13.05 -14.25 7.06
CA ASP A 34 12.84 -12.86 7.46
C ASP A 34 11.57 -12.27 6.79
N PRO A 35 10.52 -11.92 7.56
CA PRO A 35 9.30 -11.31 7.02
C PRO A 35 9.53 -9.91 6.45
N ASN A 36 10.66 -9.27 6.77
CA ASN A 36 10.99 -7.90 6.35
C ASN A 36 11.95 -7.83 5.16
N ARG A 37 12.36 -8.97 4.61
CA ARG A 37 13.34 -9.01 3.54
C ARG A 37 12.78 -8.35 2.27
N GLN A 38 13.35 -7.21 1.89
CA GLN A 38 12.89 -6.48 0.71
C GLN A 38 13.36 -7.11 -0.61
N CYS A 39 12.49 -7.14 -1.61
CA CYS A 39 12.87 -7.40 -3.01
C CYS A 39 13.29 -6.09 -3.71
N VAL A 40 13.68 -6.16 -4.99
CA VAL A 40 14.20 -5.02 -5.77
C VAL A 40 13.27 -3.81 -5.81
N ILE A 41 11.96 -4.01 -5.67
CA ILE A 41 10.99 -2.91 -5.67
C ILE A 41 10.64 -2.42 -4.25
N GLY A 42 11.30 -2.91 -3.20
CA GLY A 42 11.08 -2.49 -1.81
C GLY A 42 9.93 -3.19 -1.09
N LEU A 43 9.35 -4.23 -1.70
CA LEU A 43 8.29 -5.05 -1.11
C LEU A 43 8.86 -6.19 -0.27
N THR A 44 8.16 -6.57 0.79
CA THR A 44 8.55 -7.62 1.73
C THR A 44 7.57 -8.80 1.68
N PRO A 45 7.91 -9.99 2.17
CA PRO A 45 6.95 -11.07 2.39
C PRO A 45 5.70 -10.59 3.13
N LEU A 46 5.87 -9.73 4.15
CA LEU A 46 4.76 -9.16 4.89
C LEU A 46 3.88 -8.24 4.04
N SER A 47 4.44 -7.52 3.05
CA SER A 47 3.67 -6.74 2.07
C SER A 47 2.70 -7.61 1.28
N PHE A 48 3.17 -8.77 0.79
CA PHE A 48 2.34 -9.72 0.06
C PHE A 48 1.28 -10.36 0.96
N ALA A 49 1.64 -10.69 2.20
CA ALA A 49 0.68 -11.22 3.18
C ALA A 49 -0.44 -10.22 3.45
N VAL A 50 -0.10 -8.95 3.65
CA VAL A 50 -1.07 -7.88 3.89
C VAL A 50 -2.05 -7.70 2.73
N GLU A 51 -1.59 -7.85 1.49
CA GLU A 51 -2.44 -7.70 0.30
C GLU A 51 -3.33 -8.93 0.05
N ARG A 52 -2.85 -10.14 0.35
CA ARG A 52 -3.43 -11.39 -0.19
C ARG A 52 -3.78 -12.46 0.83
N ALA A 53 -3.21 -12.42 2.04
CA ALA A 53 -3.37 -13.46 3.04
C ALA A 53 -4.46 -13.11 4.07
N PRO A 54 -4.99 -14.12 4.78
CA PRO A 54 -5.85 -13.90 5.94
C PRO A 54 -5.13 -13.10 7.04
N ILE A 55 -5.90 -12.39 7.87
CA ILE A 55 -5.35 -11.60 8.98
C ILE A 55 -4.57 -12.46 9.99
N SER A 56 -4.87 -13.76 10.12
CA SER A 56 -4.12 -14.70 10.97
C SER A 56 -2.66 -14.82 10.54
N VAL A 57 -2.40 -14.90 9.23
CA VAL A 57 -1.04 -14.95 8.68
C VAL A 57 -0.30 -13.63 8.92
N ILE A 58 -0.99 -12.49 8.79
CA ILE A 58 -0.41 -11.17 9.09
C ILE A 58 0.00 -11.10 10.57
N GLN A 59 -0.89 -11.52 11.48
CA GLN A 59 -0.61 -11.58 12.92
C GLN A 59 0.56 -12.53 13.25
N LEU A 60 0.59 -13.70 12.63
CA LEU A 60 1.69 -14.65 12.76
C LEU A 60 3.02 -14.01 12.35
N MET A 61 3.09 -13.39 11.17
CA MET A 61 4.32 -12.75 10.68
C MET A 61 4.78 -11.59 11.58
N LEU A 62 3.85 -10.76 12.06
CA LEU A 62 4.16 -9.70 13.03
C LEU A 62 4.69 -10.28 14.35
N SER A 63 4.09 -11.37 14.86
CA SER A 63 4.55 -12.06 16.08
C SER A 63 5.94 -12.70 15.95
N ARG A 64 6.41 -12.93 14.72
CA ARG A 64 7.70 -13.55 14.39
C ARG A 64 8.70 -12.55 13.83
N GLY A 65 8.65 -11.30 14.29
CA GLY A 65 9.63 -10.27 13.96
C GLY A 65 9.29 -9.43 12.73
N GLY A 66 8.06 -9.51 12.23
CA GLY A 66 7.54 -8.58 11.22
C GLY A 66 7.50 -7.15 11.76
N ASP A 67 8.00 -6.21 10.97
CA ASP A 67 8.04 -4.79 11.29
C ASP A 67 6.97 -4.06 10.46
N ALA A 68 5.95 -3.54 11.14
CA ALA A 68 4.83 -2.87 10.49
C ALA A 68 5.25 -1.59 9.73
N ARG A 69 6.46 -1.08 9.98
CA ARG A 69 7.03 0.11 9.33
C ARG A 69 7.70 -0.19 7.99
N LYS A 70 7.89 -1.46 7.63
CA LYS A 70 8.61 -1.86 6.42
C LYS A 70 7.66 -2.39 5.35
N GLY A 71 7.99 -2.14 4.09
CA GLY A 71 7.27 -2.75 2.97
C GLY A 71 5.91 -2.11 2.66
N GLN A 72 5.67 -0.85 3.05
CA GLN A 72 4.52 -0.06 2.60
C GLN A 72 3.16 -0.72 2.91
N LEU A 73 3.07 -1.37 4.07
CA LEU A 73 1.96 -2.26 4.41
C LEU A 73 0.60 -1.55 4.39
N LEU A 74 0.52 -0.29 4.83
CA LEU A 74 -0.74 0.46 4.79
C LEU A 74 -1.25 0.64 3.35
N HIS A 75 -0.37 0.85 2.37
CA HIS A 75 -0.78 0.96 0.97
C HIS A 75 -1.28 -0.38 0.43
N HIS A 76 -0.58 -1.48 0.73
CA HIS A 76 -1.00 -2.83 0.33
C HIS A 76 -2.29 -3.29 1.01
N ALA A 77 -2.51 -2.91 2.27
CA ALA A 77 -3.74 -3.17 2.99
C ALA A 77 -4.96 -2.51 2.32
N ILE A 78 -4.74 -1.44 1.55
CA ILE A 78 -5.79 -0.75 0.81
C ILE A 78 -6.01 -1.39 -0.56
N GLU A 79 -5.00 -2.01 -1.18
CA GLU A 79 -5.17 -2.75 -2.43
C GLU A 79 -5.78 -4.15 -2.21
N GLY A 80 -5.60 -4.70 -1.01
CA GLY A 80 -6.07 -6.02 -0.63
C GLY A 80 -7.58 -6.25 -0.76
N HIS A 81 -7.91 -7.55 -0.80
CA HIS A 81 -9.27 -8.06 -0.97
C HIS A 81 -9.95 -8.44 0.35
N SER A 82 -9.18 -8.50 1.44
CA SER A 82 -9.64 -8.86 2.78
C SER A 82 -10.13 -7.64 3.56
N ASP A 83 -10.41 -7.82 4.85
CA ASP A 83 -10.93 -6.77 5.75
C ASP A 83 -9.89 -5.65 5.95
N ASN A 84 -9.91 -4.66 5.05
CA ASN A 84 -8.93 -3.57 5.01
C ASN A 84 -8.90 -2.80 6.33
N ILE A 85 -10.05 -2.62 7.01
CA ILE A 85 -10.12 -1.86 8.25
C ILE A 85 -9.43 -2.64 9.38
N ALA A 86 -9.75 -3.93 9.53
CA ALA A 86 -9.11 -4.77 10.55
C ALA A 86 -7.58 -4.85 10.33
N THR A 87 -7.15 -4.99 9.08
CA THR A 87 -5.72 -5.02 8.73
C THR A 87 -5.05 -3.68 9.00
N LEU A 88 -5.65 -2.55 8.62
CA LEU A 88 -5.11 -1.22 8.91
C LEU A 88 -5.02 -0.97 10.42
N TRP A 89 -6.05 -1.35 11.18
CA TRP A 89 -6.04 -1.27 12.64
C TRP A 89 -4.89 -2.06 13.25
N LEU A 90 -4.70 -3.30 12.81
CA LEU A 90 -3.59 -4.15 13.27
C LEU A 90 -2.24 -3.51 12.97
N LEU A 91 -2.04 -3.01 11.75
CA LEU A 91 -0.76 -2.44 11.31
C LEU A 91 -0.43 -1.12 12.04
N ILE A 92 -1.41 -0.22 12.17
CA ILE A 92 -1.26 1.04 12.92
C ILE A 92 -0.97 0.73 14.40
N GLY A 93 -1.69 -0.23 15.00
CA GLY A 93 -1.44 -0.69 16.36
C GLY A 93 -0.04 -1.29 16.57
N ASN A 94 0.58 -1.82 15.51
CA ASN A 94 1.97 -2.30 15.50
C ASN A 94 2.99 -1.22 15.06
N GLY A 95 2.58 0.04 14.98
CA GLY A 95 3.46 1.19 14.77
C GLY A 95 3.72 1.55 13.31
N ALA A 96 2.90 1.09 12.36
CA ALA A 96 2.93 1.59 10.99
C ALA A 96 2.63 3.09 10.95
N ASP A 97 3.40 3.85 10.16
CA ASP A 97 3.20 5.30 10.03
C ASP A 97 2.08 5.61 9.02
N ILE A 98 0.96 6.11 9.54
CA ILE A 98 -0.23 6.53 8.76
C ILE A 98 0.07 7.60 7.71
N ASN A 99 1.16 8.36 7.90
CA ASN A 99 1.55 9.48 7.04
C ASN A 99 2.70 9.15 6.08
N SER A 100 3.20 7.91 6.09
CA SER A 100 4.28 7.49 5.20
C SER A 100 3.89 7.61 3.73
N THR A 101 4.82 8.09 2.90
CA THR A 101 4.59 8.18 1.45
C THR A 101 5.16 6.97 0.71
N MET A 102 4.46 6.52 -0.33
CA MET A 102 4.86 5.33 -1.08
C MET A 102 6.24 5.55 -1.74
N TYR A 103 7.16 4.61 -1.53
CA TYR A 103 8.56 4.67 -1.97
C TYR A 103 9.34 5.91 -1.51
N GLU A 104 8.98 6.53 -0.38
CA GLU A 104 9.69 7.70 0.16
C GLU A 104 11.21 7.48 0.24
N ASP A 105 11.59 6.34 0.84
CA ASP A 105 12.97 5.95 1.10
C ASP A 105 13.58 5.03 0.02
N HIS A 106 12.84 4.72 -1.05
CA HIS A 106 13.30 3.81 -2.11
C HIS A 106 13.32 4.52 -3.47
N TYR A 107 14.33 5.37 -3.66
CA TYR A 107 14.51 6.21 -4.85
C TYR A 107 14.35 5.47 -6.20
N PRO A 108 14.92 4.26 -6.40
CA PRO A 108 14.73 3.54 -7.66
C PRO A 108 13.25 3.24 -7.96
N SER A 109 12.50 2.71 -6.99
CA SER A 109 11.05 2.48 -7.18
C SER A 109 10.28 3.79 -7.33
N ARG A 110 10.64 4.82 -6.56
CA ARG A 110 9.96 6.12 -6.66
C ARG A 110 10.10 6.71 -8.06
N ALA A 111 11.28 6.64 -8.67
CA ALA A 111 11.51 7.09 -10.04
C ALA A 111 10.77 6.22 -11.06
N LEU A 112 10.73 4.90 -10.85
CA LEU A 112 10.03 3.95 -11.73
C LEU A 112 8.50 4.14 -11.70
N PHE A 113 7.92 4.47 -10.55
CA PHE A 113 6.47 4.52 -10.34
C PHE A 113 5.92 5.94 -10.11
N CYS A 114 6.70 7.01 -10.34
CA CYS A 114 6.27 8.39 -10.08
C CYS A 114 4.99 8.79 -10.84
N PHE A 115 4.74 8.16 -12.00
CA PHE A 115 3.54 8.37 -12.80
C PHE A 115 2.24 7.88 -12.12
N MET A 116 2.34 7.07 -11.07
CA MET A 116 1.20 6.50 -10.34
C MET A 116 0.71 7.35 -9.15
N ALA A 117 1.05 8.65 -9.08
CA ALA A 117 0.66 9.54 -7.98
C ALA A 117 1.03 8.99 -6.59
N LEU A 118 2.30 8.61 -6.42
CA LEU A 118 2.84 8.03 -5.18
C LEU A 118 2.59 8.97 -3.98
N GLY A 119 1.72 8.56 -3.06
CA GLY A 119 1.31 9.39 -1.92
C GLY A 119 1.15 8.57 -0.65
N THR A 120 0.42 9.12 0.32
CA THR A 120 0.07 8.42 1.55
C THR A 120 -0.97 7.33 1.33
N ALA A 121 -1.18 6.47 2.32
CA ALA A 121 -2.29 5.52 2.34
C ALA A 121 -3.64 6.20 2.06
N LEU A 122 -3.83 7.42 2.56
CA LEU A 122 -5.03 8.22 2.30
C LEU A 122 -5.22 8.58 0.82
N HIS A 123 -4.15 8.91 0.08
CA HIS A 123 -4.22 9.18 -1.36
C HIS A 123 -4.70 7.93 -2.11
N LYS A 124 -4.14 6.77 -1.76
CA LYS A 124 -4.49 5.48 -2.37
C LYS A 124 -5.95 5.11 -2.12
N ALA A 125 -6.43 5.29 -0.88
CA ALA A 125 -7.83 5.05 -0.54
C ALA A 125 -8.79 5.97 -1.33
N ALA A 126 -8.40 7.22 -1.54
CA ALA A 126 -9.16 8.19 -2.33
C ALA A 126 -9.21 7.81 -3.81
N GLU A 127 -8.06 7.44 -4.40
CA GLU A 127 -7.92 6.99 -5.78
C GLU A 127 -8.82 5.79 -6.08
N LEU A 128 -8.81 4.80 -5.17
CA LEU A 128 -9.63 3.59 -5.28
C LEU A 128 -11.09 3.80 -4.85
N GLY A 129 -11.46 4.99 -4.37
CA GLY A 129 -12.83 5.29 -3.94
C GLY A 129 -13.29 4.51 -2.70
N LYS A 130 -12.37 4.01 -1.86
CA LYS A 130 -12.69 3.25 -0.65
C LYS A 130 -13.10 4.20 0.49
N VAL A 131 -14.35 4.69 0.44
CA VAL A 131 -14.88 5.73 1.35
C VAL A 131 -14.75 5.35 2.83
N ASP A 132 -15.02 4.09 3.20
CA ASP A 132 -14.92 3.64 4.59
C ASP A 132 -13.48 3.67 5.09
N VAL A 133 -12.51 3.31 4.24
CA VAL A 133 -11.09 3.40 4.53
C VAL A 133 -10.63 4.85 4.65
N VAL A 134 -11.09 5.75 3.77
CA VAL A 134 -10.83 7.18 3.88
C VAL A 134 -11.32 7.71 5.23
N ARG A 135 -12.57 7.38 5.61
CA ARG A 135 -13.14 7.81 6.89
C ARG A 135 -12.33 7.28 8.07
N TYR A 136 -11.95 6.01 8.02
CA TYR A 136 -11.13 5.39 9.05
C TYR A 136 -9.78 6.10 9.20
N LEU A 137 -9.01 6.27 8.11
CA LEU A 137 -7.71 6.93 8.16
C LEU A 137 -7.80 8.38 8.67
N VAL A 138 -8.85 9.11 8.30
CA VAL A 138 -9.07 10.48 8.81
C VAL A 138 -9.36 10.47 10.31
N ASN A 139 -10.17 9.52 10.79
CA ASN A 139 -10.46 9.37 12.22
C ASN A 139 -9.21 8.99 13.04
N GLU A 140 -8.32 8.19 12.44
CA GLU A 140 -7.01 7.82 13.02
C GLU A 140 -5.95 8.94 12.89
N GLY A 141 -6.32 10.11 12.37
CA GLY A 141 -5.43 11.29 12.35
C GLY A 141 -4.50 11.38 11.14
N ALA A 142 -4.86 10.77 10.00
CA ALA A 142 -4.11 10.93 8.76
C ALA A 142 -4.01 12.42 8.35
N ASN A 143 -2.80 12.86 8.00
CA ASN A 143 -2.55 14.23 7.62
C ASN A 143 -3.01 14.50 6.17
N LEU A 144 -4.00 15.38 6.04
CA LEU A 144 -4.61 15.77 4.76
C LEU A 144 -3.71 16.69 3.91
N SER A 145 -2.68 17.31 4.51
CA SER A 145 -1.84 18.30 3.85
C SER A 145 -0.62 17.72 3.13
N ILE A 146 -0.36 16.42 3.30
CA ILE A 146 0.76 15.76 2.61
C ILE A 146 0.46 15.73 1.12
N LYS A 147 1.49 16.00 0.30
CA LYS A 147 1.38 15.98 -1.15
C LYS A 147 1.88 14.65 -1.69
N ASP A 148 1.19 14.12 -2.70
CA ASP A 148 1.69 13.01 -3.51
C ASP A 148 2.86 13.43 -4.42
N ALA A 149 3.40 12.48 -5.19
CA ALA A 149 4.48 12.71 -6.15
C ALA A 149 4.13 13.70 -7.28
N ASN A 150 2.84 13.98 -7.52
CA ASN A 150 2.38 14.99 -8.47
C ASN A 150 2.18 16.36 -7.81
N GLY A 151 2.49 16.49 -6.52
CA GLY A 151 2.30 17.72 -5.75
C GLY A 151 0.86 17.98 -5.31
N SER A 152 -0.04 17.01 -5.47
CA SER A 152 -1.45 17.12 -5.09
C SER A 152 -1.66 16.72 -3.64
N VAL A 153 -2.43 17.51 -2.89
CA VAL A 153 -2.93 17.13 -1.56
C VAL A 153 -4.16 16.21 -1.69
N PHE A 154 -4.53 15.53 -0.61
CA PHE A 154 -5.77 14.75 -0.56
C PHE A 154 -6.97 15.61 -1.00
N LYS A 155 -7.71 15.11 -1.99
CA LYS A 155 -9.01 15.64 -2.39
C LYS A 155 -10.01 14.50 -2.28
N ALA A 156 -10.96 14.62 -1.35
CA ALA A 156 -12.13 13.74 -1.36
C ALA A 156 -12.75 13.83 -2.75
N HIS A 157 -12.83 12.70 -3.46
CA HIS A 157 -13.29 12.67 -4.85
C HIS A 157 -14.65 13.38 -5.01
N GLN A 158 -14.64 14.60 -5.56
CA GLN A 158 -15.70 15.04 -6.45
C GLN A 158 -15.43 14.36 -7.79
N LYS A 159 -15.86 13.11 -7.98
CA LYS A 159 -16.11 12.65 -9.34
C LYS A 159 -17.50 13.18 -9.71
N PRO A 160 -17.63 14.19 -10.60
CA PRO A 160 -18.91 14.37 -11.25
C PRO A 160 -19.20 13.08 -12.01
N ILE A 161 -20.36 12.49 -11.78
CA ILE A 161 -20.86 11.39 -12.59
C ILE A 161 -20.80 11.88 -14.04
N SER A 162 -19.92 11.28 -14.86
CA SER A 162 -19.87 11.55 -16.30
C SER A 162 -21.15 11.06 -16.96
N VAL A 163 -22.22 11.85 -16.89
CA VAL A 163 -23.30 11.78 -17.86
C VAL A 163 -22.71 12.24 -19.18
N HIS A 164 -22.56 11.30 -20.10
CA HIS A 164 -22.10 11.56 -21.45
C HIS A 164 -23.09 12.52 -22.12
N LYS A 165 -22.79 13.83 -22.10
CA LYS A 165 -23.40 14.76 -23.03
C LYS A 165 -22.69 14.58 -24.36
N TYR A 166 -23.27 13.74 -25.21
CA TYR A 166 -23.03 13.82 -26.64
C TYR A 166 -23.35 15.25 -27.09
N SER A 167 -22.32 15.94 -27.56
CA SER A 167 -22.43 17.25 -28.17
C SER A 167 -23.00 17.11 -29.57
N LEU A 168 -24.19 17.67 -29.79
CA LEU A 168 -24.62 18.23 -31.07
C LEU A 168 -25.21 19.58 -30.67
N GLY A 169 -24.58 20.73 -30.92
CA GLY A 169 -24.08 21.14 -32.21
C GLY A 169 -25.16 21.99 -32.87
N THR A 170 -25.20 23.29 -32.56
CA THR A 170 -25.24 24.43 -33.50
C THR A 170 -25.62 25.71 -32.75
N TYR A 171 -24.66 26.62 -32.65
CA TYR A 171 -24.93 28.04 -32.48
C TYR A 171 -25.22 28.61 -33.87
N LYS A 172 -26.35 29.31 -34.02
CA LYS A 172 -26.53 30.35 -35.04
C LYS A 172 -27.16 31.56 -34.36
N VAL A 173 -26.51 32.70 -34.51
CA VAL A 173 -27.08 34.04 -34.29
C VAL A 173 -26.85 34.81 -35.59
N ALA A 174 -27.93 35.28 -36.21
CA ALA A 174 -28.08 36.31 -37.27
C ALA A 174 -29.52 36.13 -37.82
N ASP A 175 -30.43 37.10 -37.88
CA ASP A 175 -30.48 38.51 -37.48
C ASP A 175 -31.85 38.77 -36.80
#